data_AF-A0A1F4R126-F1
#
_entry.id   AF-A0A1F4R126-F1
#
_cell.length_a   1.000
_cell.length_b   1.000
_cell.length_c   1.000
_cell.angle_alpha   90.00
_cell.angle_beta   90.00
_cell.angle_gamma   90.00
#
_symmetry.space_group_name_H-M   'P 1'
#
loop_
_entity.id
_entity.type
_entity.pdbx_description
1 polymer ?
#
loop_
_entity_poly.entity_id
_entity_poly.type
_entity_poly.pdbx_seq_one_letter_code
_entity_poly.pdbx_strand_id
1 'polypeptide(L)'
;MKSCDEVKKRIGELAALPAVELPAGIHEHLVGCAACTRALAAARLGRGLLAAADGVEPPAGFADRVLGALPDRAPSRAEAELWRLGWGLVPAFAATAVLLLILYQANPTSGPIGLVPAEGLSAGERLVLEASPPEPDAVLAAVMEGGGT
;
A
#
# COMPACT_ATOMS: atom_id res chain seq x y z
N MET A 1 30.82 14.29 -5.58
CA MET A 1 30.22 15.46 -6.24
C MET A 1 30.06 15.19 -7.74
N LYS A 2 28.83 15.26 -8.26
CA LYS A 2 28.56 15.14 -9.71
C LYS A 2 28.82 16.48 -10.40
N SER A 3 29.31 16.46 -11.65
CA SER A 3 29.66 17.68 -12.39
C SER A 3 28.45 18.24 -13.15
N CYS A 4 28.47 19.54 -13.48
CA CYS A 4 27.41 20.18 -14.27
C CYS A 4 27.18 19.48 -15.62
N ASP A 5 28.25 19.02 -16.28
CA ASP A 5 28.16 18.36 -17.58
C ASP A 5 27.45 17.02 -17.49
N GLU A 6 27.67 16.27 -16.41
CA GLU A 6 26.97 15.01 -16.19
C GLU A 6 25.47 15.24 -15.98
N VAL A 7 25.09 16.25 -15.18
CA VAL A 7 23.69 16.60 -14.94
C VAL A 7 23.03 17.07 -16.24
N LYS A 8 23.69 17.94 -17.02
CA LYS A 8 23.17 18.44 -18.30
C LYS A 8 22.94 17.33 -19.31
N LYS A 9 23.89 16.40 -19.47
CA LYS A 9 23.77 15.26 -20.39
C LYS A 9 22.56 14.38 -20.07
N ARG A 10 22.21 14.27 -18.79
CA ARG A 10 21.15 13.38 -18.30
C ARG A 10 19.85 14.09 -17.92
N ILE A 11 19.71 15.37 -18.26
CA ILE A 11 18.62 16.20 -17.71
C ILE A 11 17.23 15.70 -18.12
N GLY A 12 17.10 15.10 -19.30
CA GLY A 12 15.85 14.49 -19.77
C GLY A 12 15.46 13.25 -18.97
N GLU A 13 16.41 12.35 -18.69
CA GLU A 13 16.20 11.18 -17.83
C GLU A 13 15.80 11.61 -16.41
N LEU A 14 16.55 12.57 -15.85
CA LEU A 14 16.31 13.10 -14.50
C LEU A 14 14.97 13.84 -14.39
N ALA A 15 14.50 14.47 -15.47
CA ALA A 15 13.20 15.12 -15.52
C ALA A 15 12.02 14.13 -15.55
N ALA A 16 12.24 12.89 -16.02
CA ALA A 16 11.23 11.85 -16.00
C ALA A 16 11.06 11.20 -14.61
N LEU A 17 12.08 11.30 -13.75
CA LEU A 17 12.05 10.75 -12.40
C LEU A 17 11.31 11.68 -11.42
N PRO A 18 10.53 11.11 -10.48
CA PRO A 18 9.98 11.87 -9.36
C PRO A 18 11.11 12.41 -8.47
N ALA A 19 10.85 13.52 -7.77
CA ALA A 19 11.89 14.19 -6.99
C ALA A 19 12.52 13.31 -5.90
N VAL A 20 11.76 12.36 -5.34
CA VAL A 20 12.20 11.43 -4.31
C VAL A 20 13.18 10.36 -4.82
N GLU A 21 13.17 10.07 -6.13
CA GLU A 21 14.02 9.05 -6.75
C GLU A 21 15.31 9.63 -7.36
N LEU A 22 15.56 10.93 -7.17
CA LEU A 22 16.79 11.55 -7.63
C LEU A 22 18.00 10.94 -6.89
N PRO A 23 19.06 10.53 -7.60
CA PRO A 23 20.27 10.03 -6.97
C PRO A 23 20.87 11.08 -6.02
N ALA A 24 21.31 10.67 -4.83
CA ALA A 24 21.78 11.57 -3.78
C ALA A 24 22.84 12.57 -4.26
N GLY A 25 23.80 12.12 -5.07
CA GLY A 25 24.85 13.00 -5.62
C GLY A 25 24.37 14.03 -6.66
N ILE A 26 23.21 13.79 -7.30
CA ILE A 26 22.55 14.77 -8.17
C ILE A 26 21.78 15.77 -7.29
N HIS A 27 21.06 15.28 -6.28
CA HIS A 27 20.33 16.13 -5.35
C HIS A 27 21.26 17.15 -4.68
N GLU A 28 22.41 16.69 -4.15
CA GLU A 28 23.44 17.55 -3.57
C GLU A 28 23.93 18.63 -4.55
N HIS A 29 24.18 18.25 -5.82
CA HIS A 29 24.60 19.20 -6.85
C HIS A 29 23.53 20.27 -7.14
N LEU A 30 22.25 19.87 -7.20
CA LEU A 30 21.14 20.79 -7.47
C LEU A 30 20.93 21.80 -6.34
N VAL A 31 21.22 21.42 -5.09
CA VAL A 31 21.22 22.37 -3.97
C VAL A 31 22.31 23.45 -4.18
N GLY A 32 23.46 23.08 -4.72
CA GLY A 32 24.58 24.01 -4.94
C GLY A 32 24.61 24.74 -6.29
N CYS A 33 23.82 24.31 -7.29
CA CYS A 33 23.92 24.83 -8.66
C CYS A 33 22.57 25.32 -9.22
N ALA A 34 22.31 26.62 -9.08
CA ALA A 34 21.08 27.26 -9.56
C ALA A 34 20.86 27.13 -11.10
N ALA A 35 21.91 26.95 -11.89
CA ALA A 35 21.79 26.75 -13.34
C ALA A 35 21.20 25.35 -13.66
N CYS A 36 21.72 24.30 -13.04
CA CYS A 36 21.22 22.94 -13.22
C CYS A 36 19.80 22.77 -12.67
N THR A 37 19.48 23.42 -11.55
CA THR A 37 18.13 23.43 -10.97
C THR A 37 17.11 24.06 -11.90
N ARG A 38 17.42 25.23 -12.48
CA ARG A 38 16.54 25.87 -13.47
C ARG A 38 16.37 25.02 -14.73
N ALA A 39 17.46 24.42 -15.22
CA ALA A 39 17.40 23.57 -16.40
C ALA A 39 16.54 22.32 -16.16
N LEU A 40 16.64 21.70 -14.97
CA LEU A 40 15.82 20.54 -14.61
C LEU A 40 14.34 20.92 -14.45
N ALA A 41 14.06 22.07 -13.82
CA ALA A 41 12.71 22.59 -13.70
C ALA A 41 12.07 22.87 -15.07
N ALA A 42 12.82 23.49 -15.99
CA ALA A 42 12.37 23.74 -17.35
C ALA A 42 12.08 22.43 -18.12
N ALA A 43 12.96 21.42 -17.99
CA ALA A 43 12.77 20.12 -18.60
C ALA A 43 11.51 19.40 -18.06
N ARG A 44 11.28 19.46 -16.74
CA ARG A 44 10.07 18.92 -16.11
C ARG A 44 8.80 19.61 -16.57
N LEU A 45 8.83 20.95 -16.65
CA LEU A 45 7.70 21.74 -17.11
C LEU A 45 7.37 21.42 -18.58
N GLY A 46 8.38 21.39 -19.46
CA GLY A 46 8.19 21.01 -20.86
C GLY A 46 7.60 19.61 -21.04
N ARG A 47 8.05 18.65 -20.22
CA ARG A 47 7.48 17.29 -20.19
C ARG A 47 6.03 17.27 -19.70
N GLY A 48 5.70 18.08 -18.68
CA GLY A 48 4.32 18.25 -18.21
C GLY A 48 3.40 18.84 -19.27
N LEU A 49 3.87 19.84 -20.02
CA LEU A 49 3.11 20.42 -21.14
C LEU A 49 2.85 19.41 -22.26
N LEU A 50 3.85 18.59 -22.60
CA LEU A 50 3.69 17.51 -23.58
C LEU A 50 2.71 16.44 -23.10
N ALA A 51 2.71 16.11 -21.81
CA ALA A 51 1.77 15.16 -21.24
C ALA A 51 0.34 15.70 -21.14
N ALA A 52 0.18 17.01 -20.99
CA ALA A 52 -1.11 17.70 -20.92
C ALA A 52 -1.68 18.05 -22.30
N ALA A 53 -0.88 17.99 -23.36
CA ALA A 53 -1.38 18.14 -24.73
C ALA A 53 -2.29 16.96 -25.05
N ASP A 54 -3.47 17.24 -25.61
CA ASP A 54 -4.42 16.21 -26.04
C ASP A 54 -3.70 15.18 -26.92
N GLY A 55 -3.73 13.93 -26.46
CA GLY A 55 -3.02 12.83 -27.09
C GLY A 55 -3.53 12.63 -28.51
N VAL A 56 -2.62 12.55 -29.47
CA VAL A 56 -2.96 12.04 -30.80
C VAL A 56 -3.37 10.58 -30.62
N GLU A 57 -4.60 10.26 -31.00
CA GLU A 57 -5.09 8.88 -31.00
C GLU A 57 -4.14 8.03 -31.85
N PRO A 58 -3.51 6.99 -31.27
CA PRO A 58 -2.59 6.16 -32.04
C PRO A 58 -3.35 5.41 -33.13
N PRO A 59 -2.74 5.16 -34.30
CA PRO A 59 -3.39 4.43 -35.37
C PRO A 59 -3.76 3.01 -34.93
N ALA A 60 -4.82 2.45 -35.50
CA ALA A 60 -5.27 1.10 -35.20
C ALA A 60 -4.13 0.07 -35.29
N GLY A 61 -4.07 -0.85 -34.32
CA GLY A 61 -3.02 -1.88 -34.22
C GLY A 61 -1.63 -1.35 -33.83
N PHE A 62 -1.50 -0.09 -33.39
CA PHE A 62 -0.23 0.45 -32.90
C PHE A 62 0.32 -0.36 -31.72
N ALA A 63 -0.52 -0.68 -30.73
CA ALA A 63 -0.12 -1.45 -29.55
C ALA A 63 0.45 -2.81 -29.95
N ASP A 64 -0.22 -3.55 -30.84
CA ASP A 64 0.22 -4.87 -31.29
C ASP A 64 1.56 -4.82 -32.04
N ARG A 65 1.77 -3.77 -32.87
CA ARG A 65 3.05 -3.57 -33.57
C ARG A 65 4.18 -3.25 -32.61
N VAL A 66 3.93 -2.41 -31.60
CA VAL A 66 4.94 -2.07 -30.58
C VAL A 66 5.28 -3.29 -29.75
N LEU A 67 4.27 -4.02 -29.27
CA LEU A 67 4.46 -5.23 -28.47
C LEU A 67 5.17 -6.34 -29.27
N GLY A 68 4.81 -6.52 -30.53
CA GLY A 68 5.46 -7.50 -31.41
C GLY A 68 6.88 -7.11 -31.84
N ALA A 69 7.25 -5.83 -31.75
CA ALA A 69 8.60 -5.35 -32.05
C ALA A 69 9.53 -5.35 -30.83
N LEU A 70 8.99 -5.46 -29.62
CA LEU A 70 9.81 -5.60 -28.42
C LEU A 70 10.49 -6.97 -28.45
N PRO A 71 11.81 -7.05 -28.24
CA PRO A 71 12.47 -8.33 -28.13
C PRO A 71 11.88 -9.08 -26.94
N ASP A 72 11.62 -10.37 -27.11
CA ASP A 72 11.22 -11.25 -26.01
C ASP A 72 12.23 -11.08 -24.88
N ARG A 73 11.80 -10.40 -23.82
CA ARG A 73 12.61 -10.24 -22.63
C ARG A 73 12.62 -11.59 -21.94
N ALA A 74 13.67 -12.37 -22.19
CA ALA A 74 13.89 -13.59 -21.45
C ALA A 74 13.87 -13.25 -19.94
N PRO A 75 13.07 -13.97 -19.13
CA PRO A 75 13.02 -13.72 -17.69
C PRO A 75 14.43 -13.88 -17.13
N SER A 76 14.82 -12.96 -16.25
CA SER A 76 16.15 -13.03 -15.64
C SER A 76 16.27 -14.30 -14.79
N ARG A 77 17.48 -14.84 -14.64
CA ARG A 77 17.71 -16.04 -13.82
C ARG A 77 17.19 -15.89 -12.39
N ALA A 78 17.31 -14.69 -11.82
CA ALA A 78 16.79 -14.36 -10.49
C ALA A 78 15.25 -14.42 -10.42
N GLU A 79 14.58 -13.97 -11.47
CA GLU A 79 13.11 -13.98 -11.59
C GLU A 79 12.57 -15.40 -11.75
N ALA A 80 13.25 -16.23 -12.55
CA ALA A 80 12.93 -17.66 -12.67
C ALA A 80 13.12 -18.43 -11.34
N GLU A 81 14.12 -18.04 -10.54
CA GLU A 81 14.41 -18.66 -9.25
C GLU A 81 13.38 -18.26 -8.18
N LEU A 82 12.99 -16.98 -8.14
CA LEU A 82 11.86 -16.50 -7.31
C LEU A 82 10.55 -17.21 -7.67
N TRP A 83 10.30 -17.42 -8.96
CA TRP A 83 9.12 -18.15 -9.41
C TRP A 83 9.13 -19.61 -8.94
N ARG A 84 10.27 -20.31 -9.03
CA ARG A 84 10.41 -21.67 -8.48
C ARG A 84 10.18 -21.74 -6.98
N LEU A 85 10.71 -20.77 -6.23
CA LEU A 85 10.53 -20.68 -4.77
C LEU A 85 9.05 -20.44 -4.40
N GLY A 86 8.38 -19.52 -5.09
CA GLY A 86 6.95 -19.25 -4.88
C GLY A 86 6.07 -20.48 -5.12
N TRP A 87 6.31 -21.20 -6.22
CA TRP A 87 5.55 -22.43 -6.54
C TRP A 87 5.90 -23.61 -5.63
N GLY A 88 7.12 -23.67 -5.09
CA GLY A 88 7.53 -24.69 -4.12
C GLY A 88 6.81 -24.60 -2.77
N LEU A 89 6.33 -23.42 -2.39
CA LEU A 89 5.65 -23.17 -1.11
C LEU A 89 4.14 -23.44 -1.16
N VAL A 90 3.55 -23.49 -2.36
CA VAL A 90 2.11 -23.76 -2.57
C VAL A 90 1.63 -25.04 -1.86
N PRO A 91 2.28 -26.21 -1.97
CA PRO A 91 1.83 -27.42 -1.27
C PRO A 91 1.92 -27.30 0.26
N ALA A 92 2.94 -26.60 0.78
CA ALA A 92 3.07 -26.37 2.22
C ALA A 92 1.94 -25.46 2.74
N PHE A 93 1.61 -24.40 1.99
CA PHE A 93 0.51 -23.50 2.32
C PHE A 93 -0.85 -24.23 2.28
N ALA A 94 -1.06 -25.06 1.25
CA ALA A 94 -2.26 -25.89 1.14
C ALA A 94 -2.39 -26.86 2.32
N ALA A 95 -1.30 -27.51 2.72
CA ALA A 95 -1.29 -28.41 3.88
C ALA A 95 -1.63 -27.67 5.19
N THR A 96 -1.07 -26.47 5.39
CA THR A 96 -1.41 -25.65 6.57
C THR A 96 -2.88 -25.20 6.57
N ALA A 97 -3.43 -24.82 5.42
CA ALA A 97 -4.84 -24.44 5.31
C ALA A 97 -5.77 -25.63 5.61
N VAL A 98 -5.45 -26.82 5.11
CA VAL A 98 -6.19 -28.05 5.41
C VAL A 98 -6.09 -28.39 6.90
N LEU A 99 -4.90 -28.29 7.50
CA LEU A 99 -4.72 -28.52 8.93
C LEU A 99 -5.55 -27.55 9.78
N LEU A 100 -5.55 -26.26 9.44
CA LEU A 100 -6.38 -25.25 10.12
C LEU A 100 -7.88 -25.56 9.96
N LEU A 101 -8.31 -26.00 8.78
CA LEU A 101 -9.69 -26.39 8.53
C LEU A 101 -10.08 -27.60 9.38
N ILE A 102 -9.20 -28.61 9.50
CA ILE A 102 -9.42 -29.77 10.36
C ILE A 102 -9.52 -29.34 11.83
N LEU A 103 -8.62 -28.48 12.31
CA LEU A 103 -8.65 -27.97 13.68
C LEU A 103 -9.91 -27.15 13.98
N TYR A 104 -10.39 -26.38 13.00
CA TYR A 104 -11.64 -25.64 13.10
C TYR A 104 -12.85 -26.58 13.23
N GLN A 105 -12.93 -27.61 12.40
CA GLN A 105 -14.02 -28.60 12.44
C GLN A 105 -13.95 -29.53 13.67
N ALA A 106 -12.73 -29.83 14.14
CA ALA A 106 -12.48 -30.68 15.31
C ALA A 106 -12.67 -29.95 16.65
N ASN A 107 -12.88 -28.63 16.64
CA ASN A 107 -13.32 -27.86 17.80
C ASN A 107 -14.85 -27.71 17.74
N PRO A 108 -15.63 -28.60 18.37
CA PRO A 108 -17.09 -28.48 18.44
C PRO A 108 -17.57 -27.28 19.29
N THR A 109 -16.68 -26.42 19.76
CA THR A 109 -16.98 -25.18 20.50
C THR A 109 -17.19 -23.98 19.58
N SER A 110 -17.99 -24.16 18.53
CA SER A 110 -18.75 -23.03 17.93
C SER A 110 -20.15 -22.99 18.54
N GLY A 111 -20.21 -22.88 19.87
CA GLY A 111 -21.36 -22.22 20.50
C GLY A 111 -21.26 -20.72 20.25
N PRO A 112 -22.38 -19.96 20.31
CA PRO A 112 -22.31 -18.50 20.28
C PRO A 112 -21.29 -18.07 21.33
N ILE A 113 -20.33 -17.21 20.95
CA ILE A 113 -19.18 -16.78 21.73
C ILE A 113 -19.57 -16.66 23.21
N GLY A 114 -19.30 -17.74 23.95
CA GLY A 114 -19.60 -17.87 25.36
C GLY A 114 -18.52 -17.14 26.10
N LEU A 115 -18.71 -15.83 26.24
CA LEU A 115 -17.92 -14.99 27.13
C LEU A 115 -17.92 -15.67 28.50
N VAL A 116 -16.72 -16.01 28.96
CA VAL A 116 -16.27 -16.27 30.34
C VAL A 116 -17.37 -16.75 31.33
N PRO A 117 -17.28 -17.96 31.90
CA PRO A 117 -18.20 -18.41 32.94
C PRO A 117 -18.25 -17.39 34.10
N ALA A 118 -19.42 -16.82 34.33
CA ALA A 118 -19.62 -15.74 35.30
C ALA A 118 -19.60 -16.22 36.77
N GLU A 119 -19.19 -17.46 37.04
CA GLU A 119 -19.04 -18.00 38.39
C GLU A 119 -17.81 -17.48 39.16
N GLY A 120 -16.89 -16.77 38.49
CA GLY A 120 -15.68 -16.21 39.12
C GLY A 120 -15.58 -14.68 39.16
N LEU A 121 -16.58 -13.96 38.64
CA LEU A 121 -16.52 -12.50 38.50
C LEU A 121 -17.11 -11.81 39.73
N SER A 122 -16.38 -10.82 40.25
CA SER A 122 -16.84 -9.94 41.32
C SER A 122 -18.09 -9.17 40.89
N ALA A 123 -18.96 -8.80 41.83
CA ALA A 123 -20.21 -8.07 41.55
C ALA A 123 -19.99 -6.79 40.71
N GLY A 124 -18.80 -6.19 40.76
CA GLY A 124 -18.42 -5.04 39.94
C GLY A 124 -18.17 -5.35 38.46
N GLU A 125 -17.75 -6.57 38.10
CA GLU A 125 -17.46 -6.95 36.70
C GLU A 125 -18.71 -7.38 35.93
N ARG A 126 -19.77 -7.82 36.63
CA ARG A 126 -21.05 -8.17 35.98
C ARG A 126 -21.79 -6.96 35.41
N LEU A 127 -21.66 -5.79 36.02
CA LEU A 127 -22.35 -4.56 35.59
C LEU A 127 -21.87 -4.02 34.23
N VAL A 128 -20.67 -4.41 33.77
CA VAL A 128 -20.11 -3.94 32.50
C VAL A 128 -20.49 -4.86 31.32
N LEU A 129 -20.83 -6.13 31.60
CA LEU A 129 -21.07 -7.15 30.57
C LEU A 129 -22.55 -7.55 30.40
N GLU A 130 -23.40 -7.38 31.43
CA GLU A 130 -24.86 -7.58 31.35
C GLU A 130 -25.65 -6.27 31.19
N ALA A 131 -24.99 -5.19 30.76
CA ALA A 131 -25.70 -3.97 30.38
C ALA A 131 -26.49 -4.22 29.09
N SER A 132 -27.69 -4.80 29.23
CA SER A 132 -28.80 -4.49 28.35
C SER A 132 -28.80 -2.98 28.17
N PRO A 133 -28.84 -2.45 26.91
CA PRO A 133 -28.81 -1.02 26.69
C PRO A 133 -29.93 -0.39 27.56
N PRO A 134 -29.60 0.57 28.43
CA PRO A 134 -30.62 1.21 29.26
C PRO A 134 -31.65 1.82 28.31
N GLU A 135 -32.94 1.62 28.60
CA GLU A 135 -33.98 2.31 27.83
C GLU A 135 -33.67 3.81 27.84
N PRO A 136 -33.77 4.49 26.68
CA PRO A 136 -33.32 5.87 26.51
C PRO A 136 -33.94 6.83 27.53
N ASP A 137 -35.13 6.51 28.03
CA ASP A 137 -35.85 7.27 29.04
C ASP A 137 -35.17 7.23 30.42
N ALA A 138 -34.52 6.12 30.77
CA ALA A 138 -33.77 5.99 32.02
C ALA A 138 -32.46 6.80 31.99
N VAL A 139 -31.83 6.92 30.81
CA VAL A 139 -30.64 7.77 30.61
C VAL A 139 -31.00 9.25 30.72
N LEU A 140 -32.14 9.65 30.13
CA LEU A 140 -32.63 11.02 30.23
C LEU A 140 -33.01 11.41 31.66
N ALA A 141 -33.66 10.51 32.41
CA ALA A 141 -34.00 10.75 33.81
C ALA A 141 -32.76 10.96 34.69
N ALA A 142 -31.73 10.12 34.53
CA ALA A 142 -30.49 10.24 35.30
C ALA A 142 -29.70 11.52 35.01
N VAL A 143 -29.70 12.00 33.76
CA VAL A 143 -29.08 13.28 33.38
C VAL A 143 -29.83 14.47 33.98
N MET A 144 -31.16 14.40 34.10
CA MET A 144 -31.93 15.48 34.70
C MET A 144 -31.88 15.48 36.22
N GLU A 145 -31.76 14.32 36.88
CA GLU A 145 -31.65 14.24 38.35
C GLU A 145 -30.23 14.50 38.88
N GLY A 146 -29.18 14.24 38.08
CA GLY A 146 -27.78 14.46 38.48
C GLY A 146 -27.30 15.92 38.45
N GLY A 147 -28.16 16.86 38.04
CA GLY A 147 -27.86 18.29 37.92
C GLY A 147 -28.45 19.14 39.03
N GLY A 148 -28.20 18.80 40.30
CA GLY A 148 -28.76 19.53 41.44
C GLY A 148 -27.93 19.41 42.71
N THR A 149 -27.23 20.51 43.00
CA THR A 149 -26.41 20.89 44.19
C THR A 149 -25.06 20.23 44.39
#